data_AF-A0A8B6DGD3-F1
#
_entry.id   AF-A0A8B6DGD3-F1
#
_cell.length_a   1.000
_cell.length_b   1.000
_cell.length_c   1.000
_cell.angle_alpha   90.00
_cell.angle_beta   90.00
_cell.angle_gamma   90.00
#
_symmetry.space_group_name_H-M   'P 1'
#
loop_
_entity.id
_entity.type
_entity.pdbx_description
1 polymer ?
#
loop_
_entity_poly.entity_id
_entity_poly.type
_entity_poly.pdbx_seq_one_letter_code
_entity_poly.pdbx_strand_id
1 'polypeptide(L)'
;MKSTQDFLFGQYNANSTFSCSYILLSPAAPWARQREGQNVEDFASEINKLATRAYSDMKRDQKDVLIKEHFIQGLKQDIKRFVMLSNPTTFEEAFRSAKREECNNTLTNRDKQTVAACAISNNNLEDNIKDLSEQMKVLAMQMNNIPTRGRGGFGNRGNRFQQSRGQGRGRGYGSNRNLRASDGRPICNYCMKVGHVERSCDEKNSTYASGN
;
A
#
# COMPACT_ATOMS: atom_id res chain seq x y z
N MET A 1 -1.10 -41.42 -32.57
CA MET A 1 -1.55 -40.09 -32.11
C MET A 1 -2.94 -39.82 -32.66
N LYS A 2 -4.00 -40.09 -31.89
CA LYS A 2 -5.35 -39.59 -32.16
C LYS A 2 -5.99 -39.20 -30.83
N SER A 3 -6.63 -38.04 -30.86
CA SER A 3 -7.04 -37.17 -29.76
C SER A 3 -8.22 -37.74 -28.98
N THR A 4 -8.11 -37.78 -27.65
CA THR A 4 -9.19 -38.06 -26.69
C THR A 4 -10.02 -36.79 -26.44
N GLN A 5 -10.93 -36.46 -27.36
CA GLN A 5 -11.88 -35.36 -27.17
C GLN A 5 -13.33 -35.67 -27.61
N ASP A 6 -13.71 -36.93 -27.82
CA ASP A 6 -15.05 -37.29 -28.33
C ASP A 6 -15.87 -38.18 -27.38
N PHE A 7 -15.78 -37.93 -26.08
CA PHE A 7 -16.77 -38.44 -25.12
C PHE A 7 -17.33 -37.25 -24.35
N LEU A 8 -18.62 -36.93 -24.57
CA LEU A 8 -19.55 -36.14 -23.74
C LEU A 8 -20.41 -35.13 -24.52
N PHE A 9 -20.96 -35.47 -25.69
CA PHE A 9 -22.21 -34.84 -26.16
C PHE A 9 -23.09 -35.87 -26.87
N GLY A 10 -23.72 -36.73 -26.08
CA GLY A 10 -24.75 -37.67 -26.52
C GLY A 10 -26.07 -36.95 -26.76
N GLN A 11 -26.38 -36.77 -28.05
CA GLN A 11 -27.69 -36.61 -28.70
C GLN A 11 -28.88 -36.15 -27.84
N TYR A 12 -29.29 -34.91 -28.08
CA TYR A 12 -30.63 -34.40 -27.78
C TYR A 12 -31.68 -35.13 -28.62
N ASN A 13 -32.38 -36.10 -28.01
CA ASN A 13 -33.58 -36.69 -28.58
C ASN A 13 -34.82 -35.96 -28.05
N ALA A 14 -35.42 -35.15 -28.91
CA ALA A 14 -36.72 -34.53 -28.73
C ALA A 14 -37.81 -35.60 -28.95
N ASN A 15 -38.11 -36.43 -27.95
CA ASN A 15 -39.35 -37.22 -27.83
C ASN A 15 -39.34 -38.02 -26.52
N SER A 16 -39.56 -37.36 -25.38
CA SER A 16 -40.04 -38.02 -24.16
C SER A 16 -40.45 -36.94 -23.16
N THR A 17 -41.48 -37.19 -22.38
CA THR A 17 -42.15 -36.36 -21.37
C THR A 17 -41.27 -35.94 -20.17
N PHE A 18 -39.96 -35.71 -20.36
CA PHE A 18 -39.00 -35.21 -19.36
C PHE A 18 -38.96 -33.66 -19.27
N SER A 19 -40.09 -33.01 -19.55
CA SER A 19 -40.13 -31.64 -20.10
C SER A 19 -40.23 -30.47 -19.09
N CYS A 20 -39.91 -30.65 -17.81
CA CYS A 20 -39.90 -29.48 -16.89
C CYS A 20 -38.86 -29.59 -15.77
N SER A 21 -38.61 -30.79 -15.26
CA SER A 21 -37.63 -31.05 -14.19
C SER A 21 -36.18 -30.85 -14.64
N TYR A 22 -35.83 -31.26 -15.87
CA TYR A 22 -34.45 -31.14 -16.38
C TYR A 22 -34.05 -29.70 -16.76
N ILE A 23 -35.02 -28.81 -17.01
CA ILE A 23 -34.77 -27.40 -17.36
C ILE A 23 -34.38 -26.59 -16.11
N LEU A 24 -34.87 -26.98 -14.93
CA LEU A 24 -34.63 -26.26 -13.68
C LEU A 24 -33.18 -26.27 -13.23
N LEU A 25 -32.42 -27.32 -13.56
CA LEU A 25 -30.99 -27.41 -13.25
C LEU A 25 -30.10 -27.18 -14.47
N SER A 26 -30.58 -26.68 -15.61
CA SER A 26 -29.66 -26.44 -16.74
C SER A 26 -28.52 -25.47 -16.34
N PRO A 27 -27.23 -25.79 -16.61
CA PRO A 27 -26.09 -24.90 -16.33
C PRO A 27 -26.14 -23.57 -17.09
N ALA A 28 -26.95 -23.53 -18.15
CA ALA A 28 -27.23 -22.35 -18.95
C ALA A 28 -28.36 -21.48 -18.35
N ALA A 29 -29.12 -21.99 -17.39
CA ALA A 29 -30.22 -21.25 -16.77
C ALA A 29 -29.69 -20.17 -15.81
N PRO A 30 -30.22 -18.92 -15.87
CA PRO A 30 -29.78 -17.83 -15.01
C PRO A 30 -29.96 -18.10 -13.52
N TRP A 31 -30.99 -18.87 -13.14
CA TRP A 31 -31.29 -19.23 -11.75
C TRP A 31 -30.39 -20.33 -11.19
N ALA A 32 -29.59 -21.00 -12.04
CA ALA A 32 -28.65 -22.04 -11.64
C ALA A 32 -27.23 -21.48 -11.41
N ARG A 33 -27.08 -20.14 -11.42
CA ARG A 33 -25.80 -19.43 -11.25
C ARG A 33 -25.85 -18.54 -10.02
N GLN A 34 -24.74 -18.49 -9.30
CA GLN A 34 -24.54 -17.60 -8.17
C GLN A 34 -24.58 -16.14 -8.65
N ARG A 35 -25.48 -15.35 -8.06
CA ARG A 35 -25.66 -13.93 -8.44
C ARG A 35 -24.52 -13.06 -7.91
N GLU A 36 -24.34 -11.88 -8.51
CA GLU A 36 -23.47 -10.83 -7.97
C GLU A 36 -23.95 -10.45 -6.55
N GLY A 37 -23.02 -10.45 -5.58
CA GLY A 37 -23.36 -10.22 -4.16
C GLY A 37 -24.02 -11.37 -3.40
N GLN A 38 -24.45 -12.46 -4.04
CA GLN A 38 -25.00 -13.63 -3.34
C GLN A 38 -23.89 -14.42 -2.65
N ASN A 39 -24.15 -14.85 -1.40
CA ASN A 39 -23.25 -15.69 -0.62
C ASN A 39 -23.28 -17.15 -1.12
N VAL A 40 -22.17 -17.87 -0.93
CA VAL A 40 -22.04 -19.28 -1.31
C VAL A 40 -23.04 -20.18 -0.55
N GLU A 41 -23.34 -19.86 0.71
CA GLU A 41 -24.32 -20.59 1.56
C GLU A 41 -25.75 -20.53 1.02
N ASP A 42 -26.18 -19.33 0.63
CA ASP A 42 -27.52 -19.12 0.09
C ASP A 42 -27.66 -19.85 -1.25
N PHE A 43 -26.64 -19.73 -2.11
CA PHE A 43 -26.59 -20.43 -3.39
C PHE A 43 -26.61 -21.96 -3.22
N ALA A 44 -25.82 -22.51 -2.29
CA ALA A 44 -25.81 -23.94 -1.99
C ALA A 44 -27.19 -24.45 -1.52
N SER A 45 -27.89 -23.64 -0.72
CA SER A 45 -29.24 -23.95 -0.24
C SER A 45 -30.27 -23.91 -1.37
N GLU A 46 -30.17 -22.94 -2.28
CA GLU A 46 -31.03 -22.84 -3.46
C GLU A 46 -30.84 -24.01 -4.41
N ILE A 47 -29.60 -24.39 -4.72
CA ILE A 47 -29.31 -25.54 -5.58
C ILE A 47 -29.86 -26.84 -4.97
N ASN A 48 -29.71 -27.03 -3.65
CA ASN A 48 -30.30 -28.19 -2.97
C ASN A 48 -31.83 -28.21 -3.08
N LYS A 49 -32.49 -27.07 -2.84
CA LYS A 49 -33.95 -26.95 -2.99
C LYS A 49 -34.38 -27.22 -4.43
N LEU A 50 -33.68 -26.67 -5.42
CA LEU A 50 -33.97 -26.91 -6.83
C LEU A 50 -33.78 -28.37 -7.21
N ALA A 51 -32.67 -29.00 -6.81
CA ALA A 51 -32.42 -30.40 -7.08
C ALA A 51 -33.44 -31.33 -6.39
N THR A 52 -33.90 -31.00 -5.18
CA THR A 52 -34.96 -31.78 -4.51
C THR A 52 -36.31 -31.69 -5.21
N ARG A 53 -36.62 -30.55 -5.83
CA ARG A 53 -37.85 -30.37 -6.61
C ARG A 53 -37.75 -30.97 -8.01
N ALA A 54 -36.60 -30.81 -8.66
CA ALA A 54 -36.34 -31.32 -10.01
C ALA A 54 -36.22 -32.85 -10.03
N TYR A 55 -35.65 -33.42 -8.97
CA TYR A 55 -35.34 -34.85 -8.87
C TYR A 55 -35.90 -35.42 -7.56
N SER A 56 -37.23 -35.46 -7.45
CA SER A 56 -37.93 -36.09 -6.32
C SER A 56 -37.73 -37.60 -6.29
N ASP A 57 -37.66 -38.23 -7.46
CA ASP A 57 -37.75 -39.70 -7.60
C ASP A 57 -36.39 -40.39 -7.74
N MET A 58 -35.29 -39.62 -7.75
CA MET A 58 -33.94 -40.13 -7.95
C MET A 58 -33.30 -40.57 -6.62
N LYS A 59 -32.43 -41.59 -6.67
CA LYS A 59 -31.63 -42.00 -5.51
C LYS A 59 -30.74 -40.87 -5.03
N ARG A 60 -30.55 -40.79 -3.71
CA ARG A 60 -29.77 -39.75 -3.04
C ARG A 60 -28.34 -39.62 -3.60
N ASP A 61 -27.65 -40.74 -3.80
CA ASP A 61 -26.25 -40.72 -4.25
C ASP A 61 -26.09 -40.11 -5.65
N GLN A 62 -26.99 -40.45 -6.58
CA GLN A 62 -26.97 -39.90 -7.94
C GLN A 62 -27.31 -38.41 -7.94
N LYS A 63 -28.26 -38.01 -7.10
CA LYS A 63 -28.65 -36.63 -6.92
C LYS A 63 -27.53 -35.78 -6.33
N ASP A 64 -26.77 -36.30 -5.37
CA ASP A 64 -25.63 -35.60 -4.76
C ASP A 64 -24.51 -35.32 -5.77
N VAL A 65 -24.28 -36.25 -6.72
CA VAL A 65 -23.35 -36.02 -7.85
C VAL A 65 -23.83 -34.87 -8.72
N LEU A 66 -25.11 -34.86 -9.10
CA LEU A 66 -25.67 -33.79 -9.92
C LEU A 66 -25.66 -32.45 -9.17
N ILE A 67 -26.04 -32.42 -7.89
CA ILE A 67 -26.00 -31.21 -7.06
C ILE A 67 -24.58 -30.63 -7.04
N LYS A 68 -23.57 -31.48 -6.83
CA LYS A 68 -22.16 -31.07 -6.86
C LYS A 68 -21.78 -30.45 -8.20
N GLU A 69 -22.08 -31.11 -9.31
CA GLU A 69 -21.72 -30.62 -10.65
C GLU A 69 -22.38 -29.27 -10.95
N HIS A 70 -23.68 -29.15 -10.66
CA HIS A 70 -24.42 -27.91 -10.88
C HIS A 70 -23.95 -26.78 -9.97
N PHE A 71 -23.65 -27.08 -8.71
CA PHE A 71 -23.05 -26.14 -7.78
C PHE A 71 -21.73 -25.60 -8.35
N ILE A 72 -20.79 -26.46 -8.73
CA ILE A 72 -19.49 -26.05 -9.29
C ILE A 72 -19.66 -25.24 -10.57
N GLN A 73 -20.58 -25.65 -11.45
CA GLN A 73 -20.80 -24.96 -12.72
C GLN A 73 -21.39 -23.57 -12.55
N GLY A 74 -22.27 -23.40 -11.55
CA GLY A 74 -22.97 -22.16 -11.23
C GLY A 74 -22.20 -21.19 -10.33
N LEU A 75 -21.10 -21.60 -9.70
CA LEU A 75 -20.25 -20.69 -8.90
C LEU A 75 -19.68 -19.54 -9.76
N LYS A 76 -19.43 -18.40 -9.10
CA LYS A 76 -18.70 -17.27 -9.70
C LYS A 76 -17.33 -17.72 -10.20
N GLN A 77 -16.85 -17.14 -11.30
CA GLN A 77 -15.68 -17.64 -12.02
C GLN A 77 -14.38 -17.63 -11.19
N ASP A 78 -14.23 -16.62 -10.32
CA ASP A 78 -13.15 -16.50 -9.35
C ASP A 78 -13.14 -17.67 -8.36
N ILE A 79 -14.27 -17.96 -7.72
CA ILE A 79 -14.42 -19.07 -6.75
C ILE A 79 -14.35 -20.43 -7.47
N LYS A 80 -15.06 -20.56 -8.59
CA LYS A 80 -15.13 -21.77 -9.42
C LYS A 80 -13.76 -22.28 -9.83
N ARG A 81 -12.85 -21.38 -10.24
CA ARG A 81 -11.48 -21.76 -10.63
C ARG A 81 -10.77 -22.51 -9.49
N PHE A 82 -10.85 -22.01 -8.26
CA PHE A 82 -10.20 -22.64 -7.12
C PHE A 82 -10.89 -23.94 -6.68
N VAL A 83 -12.23 -23.97 -6.72
CA VAL A 83 -12.98 -25.20 -6.42
C VAL A 83 -12.67 -26.30 -7.42
N MET A 84 -12.59 -25.98 -8.72
CA MET A 84 -12.17 -26.94 -9.75
C MET A 84 -10.74 -27.44 -9.52
N LEU A 85 -9.81 -26.57 -9.11
CA LEU A 85 -8.43 -26.97 -8.78
C LEU A 85 -8.39 -27.94 -7.59
N SER A 86 -9.30 -27.80 -6.63
CA SER A 86 -9.38 -28.71 -5.48
C SER A 86 -9.95 -30.10 -5.81
N ASN A 87 -10.48 -30.31 -7.02
CA ASN A 87 -11.05 -31.58 -7.50
C ASN A 87 -11.95 -32.29 -6.46
N PRO A 88 -13.00 -31.63 -5.95
CA PRO A 88 -13.84 -32.19 -4.90
C PRO A 88 -14.63 -33.41 -5.40
N THR A 89 -14.61 -34.47 -4.61
CA THR A 89 -15.33 -35.71 -4.89
C THR A 89 -16.79 -35.62 -4.47
N THR A 90 -17.05 -34.91 -3.37
CA THR A 90 -18.37 -34.76 -2.76
C THR A 90 -18.88 -33.32 -2.83
N PHE A 91 -20.20 -33.15 -2.71
CA PHE A 91 -20.82 -31.82 -2.62
C PHE A 91 -20.30 -31.02 -1.42
N GLU A 92 -20.16 -31.67 -0.26
CA GLU A 92 -19.72 -31.02 0.96
C GLU A 92 -18.27 -30.50 0.86
N GLU A 93 -17.39 -31.29 0.23
CA GLU A 93 -16.02 -30.87 -0.06
C GLU A 93 -15.98 -29.67 -0.99
N ALA A 94 -16.79 -29.69 -2.07
CA ALA A 94 -16.92 -28.56 -2.98
C ALA A 94 -17.43 -27.30 -2.26
N PHE A 95 -18.41 -27.45 -1.37
CA PHE A 95 -18.96 -26.36 -0.57
C PHE A 95 -17.93 -25.77 0.40
N ARG A 96 -17.19 -26.61 1.14
CA ARG A 96 -16.12 -26.14 2.05
C ARG A 96 -15.02 -25.38 1.30
N SER A 97 -14.59 -25.90 0.14
CA SER A 97 -13.63 -25.21 -0.72
C SER A 97 -14.18 -23.87 -1.21
N ALA A 98 -15.42 -23.84 -1.70
CA ALA A 98 -16.06 -22.61 -2.17
C ALA A 98 -16.18 -21.57 -1.04
N LYS A 99 -16.53 -22.00 0.18
CA LYS A 99 -16.65 -21.12 1.34
C LYS A 99 -15.30 -20.53 1.76
N ARG A 100 -14.25 -21.35 1.78
CA ARG A 100 -12.88 -20.89 2.05
C ARG A 100 -12.46 -19.80 1.07
N GLU A 101 -12.73 -20.01 -0.21
CA GLU A 101 -12.33 -19.08 -1.26
C GLU A 101 -13.20 -17.82 -1.30
N GLU A 102 -14.49 -17.91 -0.93
CA GLU A 102 -15.33 -16.74 -0.68
C GLU A 102 -14.70 -15.84 0.40
N CYS A 103 -14.30 -16.42 1.53
CA CYS A 103 -13.60 -15.69 2.58
C CYS A 103 -12.26 -15.11 2.07
N ASN A 104 -11.46 -15.88 1.35
CA ASN A 104 -10.18 -15.43 0.82
C ASN A 104 -10.32 -14.28 -0.20
N ASN A 105 -11.35 -14.33 -1.05
CA ASN A 105 -11.65 -13.29 -2.02
C ASN A 105 -12.07 -11.97 -1.33
N THR A 106 -12.80 -12.04 -0.22
CA THR A 106 -13.11 -10.83 0.57
C THR A 106 -11.86 -10.18 1.17
N LEU A 107 -10.87 -10.98 1.60
CA LEU A 107 -9.60 -10.47 2.13
C LEU A 107 -8.75 -9.85 1.01
N THR A 108 -8.52 -10.59 -0.07
CA THR A 108 -7.69 -10.13 -1.18
C THR A 108 -8.28 -8.93 -1.94
N ASN A 109 -9.61 -8.79 -2.03
CA ASN A 109 -10.22 -7.59 -2.62
C ASN A 109 -10.07 -6.35 -1.74
N ARG A 110 -10.04 -6.50 -0.41
CA ARG A 110 -9.65 -5.40 0.49
C ARG A 110 -8.20 -5.02 0.26
N ASP A 111 -7.32 -6.01 0.11
CA ASP A 111 -5.91 -5.75 -0.16
C ASP A 111 -5.72 -5.03 -1.50
N LYS A 112 -6.44 -5.41 -2.57
CA LYS A 112 -6.43 -4.68 -3.86
C LYS A 112 -6.88 -3.22 -3.70
N GLN A 113 -7.91 -2.96 -2.88
CA GLN A 113 -8.35 -1.58 -2.58
C GLN A 113 -7.28 -0.79 -1.82
N THR A 114 -6.62 -1.41 -0.84
CA THR A 114 -5.53 -0.74 -0.10
C THR A 114 -4.31 -0.47 -0.98
N VAL A 115 -3.90 -1.43 -1.82
CA VAL A 115 -2.76 -1.27 -2.74
C VAL A 115 -3.05 -0.20 -3.79
N ALA A 116 -4.27 -0.13 -4.33
CA ALA A 116 -4.68 0.94 -5.24
C ALA A 116 -4.64 2.32 -4.55
N ALA A 117 -5.09 2.43 -3.31
CA ALA A 117 -5.02 3.67 -2.53
C ALA A 117 -3.57 4.10 -2.22
N CYS A 118 -2.68 3.14 -1.92
CA CYS A 118 -1.26 3.40 -1.72
C CYS A 118 -0.56 3.84 -3.02
N ALA A 119 -0.91 3.24 -4.17
CA ALA A 119 -0.36 3.64 -5.47
C ALA A 119 -0.71 5.10 -5.83
N ILE A 120 -1.94 5.55 -5.53
CA ILE A 120 -2.34 6.95 -5.71
C ILE A 120 -1.54 7.88 -4.80
N SER A 121 -1.25 7.48 -3.55
CA SER A 121 -0.45 8.29 -2.63
C SER A 121 1.00 8.45 -3.07
N ASN A 122 1.60 7.42 -3.68
CA ASN A 122 2.98 7.49 -4.17
C ASN A 122 3.15 8.46 -5.34
N ASN A 123 2.20 8.49 -6.28
CA ASN A 123 2.24 9.45 -7.39
C ASN A 123 2.17 10.91 -6.90
N ASN A 124 1.32 11.18 -5.89
CA ASN A 124 1.24 12.50 -5.27
C ASN A 124 2.55 12.89 -4.58
N LEU A 125 3.24 11.94 -3.93
CA LEU A 125 4.52 12.22 -3.28
C LEU A 125 5.60 12.59 -4.30
N GLU A 126 5.69 11.86 -5.41
CA GLU A 126 6.65 12.13 -6.49
C GLU A 126 6.43 13.49 -7.14
N ASP A 127 5.17 13.87 -7.38
CA ASP A 127 4.85 15.18 -7.96
C ASP A 127 5.11 16.33 -6.97
N ASN A 128 4.84 16.13 -5.68
CA ASN A 128 5.23 17.09 -4.63
C ASN A 128 6.75 17.24 -4.51
N ILE A 129 7.54 16.16 -4.67
CA ILE A 129 9.00 16.22 -4.64
C ILE A 129 9.53 16.99 -5.86
N LYS A 130 8.96 16.77 -7.05
CA LYS A 130 9.32 17.52 -8.26
C LYS A 130 9.02 19.01 -8.09
N ASP A 131 7.82 19.34 -7.60
CA ASP A 131 7.41 20.74 -7.38
C ASP A 131 8.30 21.43 -6.34
N LEU A 132 8.57 20.77 -5.21
CA LEU A 132 9.49 21.29 -4.19
C LEU A 132 10.90 21.49 -4.73
N SER A 133 11.39 20.57 -5.57
CA SER A 133 12.71 20.68 -6.19
C SER A 133 12.79 21.87 -7.14
N GLU A 134 11.70 22.20 -7.83
CA GLU A 134 11.63 23.33 -8.75
C GLU A 134 11.54 24.65 -7.97
N GLN A 135 10.75 24.70 -6.90
CA GLN A 135 10.71 25.84 -5.97
C GLN A 135 12.11 26.13 -5.39
N MET A 136 12.88 25.09 -5.02
CA MET A 136 14.26 25.26 -4.54
C MET A 136 15.21 25.82 -5.60
N LYS A 137 15.09 25.43 -6.88
CA LYS A 137 15.90 26.00 -7.97
C LYS A 137 15.59 27.48 -8.18
N VAL A 138 14.30 27.84 -8.16
CA VAL A 138 13.86 29.24 -8.32
C VAL A 138 14.39 30.11 -7.17
N LEU A 139 14.32 29.62 -5.93
CA LEU A 139 14.89 30.30 -4.76
C LEU A 139 16.41 30.48 -4.86
N ALA A 140 17.14 29.46 -5.34
CA ALA A 140 18.58 29.56 -5.57
C ALA A 140 18.94 30.57 -6.66
N MET A 141 18.13 30.65 -7.74
CA MET A 141 18.30 31.66 -8.79
C MET A 141 18.02 33.08 -8.30
N GLN A 142 17.02 33.26 -7.42
CA GLN A 142 16.71 34.56 -6.81
C GLN A 142 17.83 35.05 -5.90
N MET A 143 18.52 34.15 -5.19
CA MET A 143 19.69 34.49 -4.36
C MET A 143 20.90 35.00 -5.17
N ASN A 144 21.04 34.58 -6.44
CA ASN A 144 22.12 35.03 -7.33
C ASN A 144 21.87 36.42 -7.96
N ASN A 145 20.63 36.92 -7.92
CA ASN A 145 20.23 38.22 -8.45
C ASN A 145 20.10 39.32 -7.38
N ILE A 146 20.63 39.10 -6.18
CA ILE A 146 20.77 40.19 -5.20
C ILE A 146 21.92 41.08 -5.67
N PRO A 147 21.68 42.31 -6.15
CA PRO A 147 22.77 43.24 -6.38
C PRO A 147 23.39 43.51 -5.00
N THR A 148 24.65 43.11 -4.81
CA THR A 148 25.49 43.50 -3.68
C THR A 148 25.76 45.00 -3.74
N ARG A 149 24.73 45.82 -3.50
CA ARG A 149 24.86 47.25 -3.22
C ARG A 149 25.18 47.41 -1.75
N GLY A 150 26.46 47.25 -1.42
CA GLY A 150 26.99 47.60 -0.11
C GLY A 150 27.89 46.54 0.50
N ARG A 151 29.08 46.31 -0.08
CA ARG A 151 30.21 45.82 0.70
C ARG A 151 31.51 46.25 0.04
N GLY A 152 32.10 47.32 0.60
CA GLY A 152 33.27 48.00 0.08
C GLY A 152 34.47 47.07 -0.13
N GLY A 153 34.90 46.99 -1.39
CA GLY A 153 36.23 46.55 -1.79
C GLY A 153 36.91 47.75 -2.44
N PHE A 154 37.81 48.41 -1.70
CA PHE A 154 38.60 49.53 -2.18
C PHE A 154 39.54 49.08 -3.29
N GLY A 155 39.14 49.36 -4.52
CA GLY A 155 39.98 49.29 -5.71
C GLY A 155 41.07 50.35 -5.65
N ASN A 156 42.29 49.87 -5.82
CA ASN A 156 43.56 50.57 -5.84
C ASN A 156 43.59 51.69 -6.90
N ARG A 157 43.41 52.96 -6.49
CA ARG A 157 43.70 54.16 -7.31
C ARG A 157 44.12 55.36 -6.46
N GLY A 158 45.43 55.59 -6.38
CA GLY A 158 46.02 56.92 -6.34
C GLY A 158 46.22 57.60 -4.97
N ASN A 159 47.33 58.34 -4.89
CA ASN A 159 47.68 59.39 -3.92
C ASN A 159 48.25 59.00 -2.55
N ARG A 160 49.59 58.88 -2.53
CA ARG A 160 50.53 59.87 -1.96
C ARG A 160 49.97 60.76 -0.83
N PHE A 161 50.65 60.70 0.32
CA PHE A 161 50.70 61.59 1.49
C PHE A 161 50.09 61.08 2.81
N GLN A 162 51.02 60.94 3.76
CA GLN A 162 50.94 61.24 5.19
C GLN A 162 50.32 60.24 6.18
N GLN A 163 51.14 60.03 7.23
CA GLN A 163 50.81 59.59 8.58
C GLN A 163 50.51 58.09 8.72
N SER A 164 50.94 57.38 9.76
CA SER A 164 51.91 57.52 10.84
C SER A 164 51.63 56.28 11.69
N ARG A 165 52.68 55.53 12.04
CA ARG A 165 52.81 54.72 13.27
C ARG A 165 51.53 54.05 13.83
N GLY A 166 51.49 52.72 13.72
CA GLY A 166 50.64 51.86 14.56
C GLY A 166 50.72 50.41 14.12
N GLN A 167 51.87 49.75 14.28
CA GLN A 167 52.00 48.64 15.24
C GLN A 167 50.66 48.18 15.85
N GLY A 168 50.17 47.03 15.39
CA GLY A 168 49.04 46.33 15.99
C GLY A 168 49.08 44.87 15.57
N ARG A 169 49.98 44.11 16.21
CA ARG A 169 50.13 42.66 16.04
C ARG A 169 48.77 41.99 16.16
N GLY A 170 48.37 41.25 15.13
CA GLY A 170 47.25 40.34 15.18
C GLY A 170 47.35 39.41 16.39
N ARG A 171 46.42 39.55 17.31
CA ARG A 171 46.07 38.54 18.29
C ARG A 171 44.59 38.24 18.09
N GLY A 172 44.32 37.39 17.11
CA GLY A 172 43.00 36.76 16.93
C GLY A 172 42.74 35.82 18.10
N TYR A 173 42.25 36.37 19.22
CA TYR A 173 41.67 35.59 20.31
C TYR A 173 40.23 35.22 19.92
N GLY A 174 40.11 34.25 19.04
CA GLY A 174 38.83 33.89 18.40
C GLY A 174 38.63 32.39 18.28
N SER A 175 39.05 31.62 19.29
CA SER A 175 38.76 30.18 19.38
C SER A 175 37.57 29.91 20.30
N ASN A 176 36.45 30.61 20.10
CA ASN A 176 35.18 30.22 20.73
C ASN A 176 34.42 29.33 19.75
N ARG A 177 34.78 28.04 19.75
CA ARG A 177 33.97 27.00 19.14
C ARG A 177 32.64 26.98 19.90
N ASN A 178 31.61 27.58 19.34
CA ASN A 178 30.24 27.39 19.80
C ASN A 178 29.83 25.96 19.41
N LEU A 179 30.31 24.97 20.17
CA LEU A 179 29.87 23.59 20.03
C LEU A 179 28.35 23.57 20.28
N ARG A 180 27.62 22.93 19.38
CA ARG A 180 26.16 22.76 19.47
C ARG A 180 25.85 21.28 19.42
N ALA A 181 24.87 20.86 20.19
CA ALA A 181 24.33 19.50 20.11
C ALA A 181 23.60 19.30 18.76
N SER A 182 23.30 18.05 18.42
CA SER A 182 22.43 17.68 17.30
C SER A 182 21.11 18.45 17.29
N ASP A 183 20.61 18.77 18.48
CA ASP A 183 19.32 19.45 18.69
C ASP A 183 19.45 20.99 18.65
N GLY A 184 20.62 21.51 18.27
CA GLY A 184 20.90 22.95 18.11
C GLY A 184 21.19 23.72 19.41
N ARG A 185 21.05 23.09 20.59
CA ARG A 185 21.35 23.70 21.90
C ARG A 185 22.85 23.95 22.07
N PRO A 186 23.28 25.06 22.71
CA PRO A 186 24.70 25.33 22.95
C PRO A 186 25.28 24.30 23.92
N ILE A 187 26.52 23.87 23.67
CA ILE A 187 27.32 23.05 24.58
C ILE A 187 28.29 23.98 25.31
N CYS A 188 28.34 23.88 26.63
CA CYS A 188 29.25 24.66 27.45
C CYS A 188 30.70 24.19 27.24
N ASN A 189 31.62 25.10 26.91
CA ASN A 189 33.04 24.76 26.72
C ASN A 189 33.78 24.41 28.02
N TYR A 190 33.17 24.67 29.19
CA TYR A 190 33.76 24.38 30.50
C TYR A 190 33.29 23.02 31.06
N CYS A 191 31.98 22.82 31.24
CA CYS A 191 31.43 21.57 31.81
C CYS A 191 30.93 20.57 30.76
N MET A 192 31.00 20.90 29.47
CA MET A 192 30.57 20.07 28.34
C MET A 192 29.07 19.66 28.36
N LYS A 193 28.25 20.27 29.23
CA LYS A 193 26.80 20.03 29.28
C LYS A 193 26.08 20.86 28.22
N VAL A 194 24.98 20.30 27.71
CA VAL A 194 24.08 20.97 26.76
C VAL A 194 23.17 21.97 27.48
N GLY A 195 22.85 23.09 26.83
CA GLY A 195 21.85 24.07 27.27
C GLY A 195 22.39 25.45 27.66
N HIS A 196 23.69 25.61 27.90
CA HIS A 196 24.29 26.91 28.26
C HIS A 196 25.68 27.09 27.63
N VAL A 197 26.17 28.33 27.59
CA VAL A 197 27.54 28.66 27.17
C VAL A 197 28.43 28.89 28.39
N GLU A 198 29.75 28.85 28.21
CA GLU A 198 30.74 29.00 29.30
C GLU A 198 30.52 30.23 30.18
N ARG A 199 30.05 31.35 29.61
CA ARG A 199 29.75 32.59 30.35
C ARG A 199 28.63 32.42 31.39
N SER A 200 27.77 31.43 31.21
CA SER A 200 26.59 31.16 32.01
C SER A 200 26.68 29.79 32.69
N CYS A 201 27.90 29.30 32.95
CA CYS A 201 28.13 28.01 33.59
C CYS A 201 28.14 28.16 35.12
N ASP A 202 27.17 27.53 35.79
CA ASP A 202 27.04 27.59 37.26
C ASP A 202 28.25 26.97 37.98
N GLU A 203 28.82 25.88 37.44
CA GLU A 203 30.03 25.25 37.99
C GLU A 203 31.24 26.19 37.91
N LYS A 204 31.34 26.98 36.83
CA LYS A 204 32.38 27.99 36.71
C LYS A 204 32.14 29.11 37.71
N ASN A 205 30.91 29.61 37.82
CA ASN A 205 30.58 30.70 38.73
C ASN A 205 30.73 30.31 40.21
N SER A 206 30.50 29.05 40.59
CA SER A 206 30.69 28.58 41.97
C SER A 206 32.16 28.50 42.38
N THR A 207 33.07 28.19 41.45
CA THR A 207 34.52 28.17 41.73
C THR A 207 35.08 29.58 42.04
N TYR A 208 34.52 30.63 41.44
CA TYR A 208 34.88 32.02 41.76
C TYR A 208 34.20 32.54 43.03
N ALA A 209 33.08 31.96 43.44
CA ALA A 209 32.35 32.34 44.65
C ALA A 209 32.92 31.72 45.95
N SER A 210 33.78 30.70 45.83
CA SER A 210 34.34 29.95 46.98
C SER A 210 35.78 30.36 47.32
N GLY A 211 36.31 31.42 46.70
CA GLY A 211 37.67 31.92 46.87
C GLY A 211 37.74 33.34 47.44
N ASN A 212 37.02 33.60 48.53
CA ASN A 212 37.14 34.81 49.34
C ASN A 212 37.27 34.41 50.82
#